data_AF-A0A0L0G781-F1
#
_entry.id   AF-A0A0L0G781-F1
#
_cell.length_a   1.000
_cell.length_b   1.000
_cell.length_c   1.000
_cell.angle_alpha   90.00
_cell.angle_beta   90.00
_cell.angle_gamma   90.00
#
_symmetry.space_group_name_H-M   'P 1'
#
loop_
_entity.id
_entity.type
_entity.pdbx_description
1 polymer ?
#
loop_
_entity_poly.entity_id
_entity_poly.type
_entity_poly.pdbx_seq_one_letter_code
_entity_poly.pdbx_strand_id
1 'polypeptide(L)'
;MSFEYKAPWPLPLILTRTSLTKYTLLSRHLFHCKGLENKVSQTWMIGGQATMQKARTACPRAFALRQRILQFLQSLLYYTQCEVIEPLWKEMEAVLTNSKSTLDDFIASHADFLDTCIIQCMLTSEPVLKTIYKLLMICRDFTGMFSSLVSGSRDQTHLQWYTQTETRFGELGLDLIKGLRKISNLNQDGEKAASFLRSLECLT
;
A
#
# COMPACT_ATOMS: atom_id res chain seq x y z
N MET A 1 -14.02 -20.78 -11.01
CA MET A 1 -14.26 -20.22 -12.36
C MET A 1 -12.90 -19.99 -12.99
N SER A 2 -12.46 -20.91 -13.85
CA SER A 2 -11.18 -20.81 -14.55
C SER A 2 -11.39 -20.08 -15.87
N PHE A 3 -10.77 -18.91 -16.00
CA PHE A 3 -10.77 -18.15 -17.25
C PHE A 3 -9.70 -18.77 -18.16
N GLU A 4 -10.09 -19.64 -19.08
CA GLU A 4 -9.17 -20.19 -20.09
C GLU A 4 -9.04 -19.21 -21.26
N TYR A 5 -8.11 -18.27 -21.14
CA TYR A 5 -7.68 -17.42 -22.25
C TYR A 5 -6.56 -18.15 -23.03
N LYS A 6 -6.86 -18.71 -24.20
CA LYS A 6 -5.85 -19.23 -25.14
C LYS A 6 -5.20 -18.04 -25.87
N ALA A 7 -4.20 -17.45 -25.24
CA ALA A 7 -3.45 -16.34 -25.81
C ALA A 7 -2.72 -16.79 -27.09
N PRO A 8 -2.93 -16.13 -28.25
CA PRO A 8 -2.17 -16.43 -29.46
C PRO A 8 -0.69 -16.12 -29.23
N TRP A 9 0.16 -16.86 -29.94
CA TRP A 9 1.60 -16.56 -30.02
C TRP A 9 1.78 -15.08 -30.39
N PRO A 10 2.66 -14.29 -29.75
CA PRO A 10 3.76 -14.67 -28.83
C PRO A 10 3.46 -14.47 -27.32
N LEU A 11 2.21 -14.24 -26.92
CA LEU A 11 1.87 -13.92 -25.51
C LEU A 11 2.34 -14.95 -24.46
N PRO A 12 2.30 -16.28 -24.71
CA PRO A 12 2.82 -17.26 -23.77
C PRO A 12 4.35 -17.19 -23.55
N LEU A 13 5.09 -16.60 -24.49
CA LEU A 13 6.55 -16.44 -24.40
C LEU A 13 6.92 -15.31 -23.43
N ILE A 14 6.13 -14.23 -23.45
CA ILE A 14 6.33 -13.03 -22.62
C ILE A 14 5.79 -13.28 -21.20
N LEU A 15 4.64 -13.96 -21.10
CA LEU A 15 3.96 -14.29 -19.84
C LEU A 15 4.42 -15.64 -19.29
N THR A 16 5.71 -15.71 -18.94
CA THR A 16 6.27 -16.90 -18.28
C THR A 16 5.63 -17.14 -16.91
N ARG A 17 5.73 -18.37 -16.37
CA ARG A 17 5.29 -18.69 -15.01
C ARG A 17 5.94 -17.79 -13.94
N THR A 18 7.19 -17.39 -14.16
CA THR A 18 7.91 -16.47 -13.28
C THR A 18 7.28 -15.08 -13.32
N SER A 19 7.02 -14.54 -14.52
CA SER A 19 6.35 -13.24 -14.70
C SER A 19 4.95 -13.23 -14.06
N LEU A 20 4.17 -14.31 -14.25
CA LEU A 20 2.84 -14.45 -13.65
C LEU A 20 2.89 -14.48 -12.11
N THR A 21 3.91 -15.10 -11.53
CA THR A 21 4.11 -15.12 -10.07
C THR A 21 4.40 -13.71 -9.54
N LYS A 22 5.27 -12.97 -10.23
CA LYS A 22 5.61 -11.57 -9.90
C LYS A 22 4.37 -10.65 -9.98
N TYR A 23 3.58 -10.76 -11.04
CA TYR A 23 2.31 -10.04 -11.17
C TYR A 23 1.31 -10.42 -10.07
N THR A 24 1.20 -11.71 -9.74
CA THR A 24 0.30 -12.17 -8.68
C THR A 24 0.72 -11.59 -7.33
N LEU A 25 2.03 -11.50 -7.05
CA LEU A 25 2.53 -10.89 -5.82
C LEU A 25 2.20 -9.39 -5.74
N LEU A 26 2.51 -8.63 -6.80
CA LEU A 26 2.25 -7.19 -6.88
C LEU A 26 0.75 -6.89 -6.76
N SER A 27 -0.08 -7.58 -7.55
CA SER A 27 -1.53 -7.40 -7.51
C SER A 27 -2.11 -7.76 -6.15
N ARG A 28 -1.70 -8.87 -5.52
CA ARG A 28 -2.14 -9.23 -4.16
C ARG A 28 -1.80 -8.14 -3.15
N HIS A 29 -0.60 -7.58 -3.21
CA HIS A 29 -0.19 -6.48 -2.33
C HIS A 29 -1.08 -5.24 -2.54
N LEU A 30 -1.23 -4.78 -3.79
CA LEU A 30 -2.08 -3.64 -4.13
C LEU A 30 -3.54 -3.84 -3.71
N PHE A 31 -4.12 -4.99 -4.02
CA PHE A 31 -5.49 -5.31 -3.65
C PHE A 31 -5.68 -5.36 -2.14
N HIS A 32 -4.70 -5.87 -1.39
CA HIS A 32 -4.77 -5.87 0.06
C HIS A 32 -4.78 -4.44 0.63
N CYS A 33 -3.85 -3.59 0.17
CA CYS A 33 -3.78 -2.19 0.57
C CYS A 33 -5.07 -1.43 0.19
N LYS A 34 -5.55 -1.59 -1.04
CA LYS A 34 -6.79 -0.94 -1.51
C LYS A 34 -8.04 -1.45 -0.79
N GLY A 35 -8.08 -2.74 -0.49
CA GLY A 35 -9.16 -3.35 0.30
C GLY A 35 -9.22 -2.78 1.72
N LEU A 36 -8.06 -2.58 2.37
CA LEU A 36 -7.99 -1.94 3.68
C LEU A 36 -8.36 -0.46 3.61
N GLU A 37 -7.90 0.28 2.61
CA GLU A 37 -8.26 1.69 2.39
C GLU A 37 -9.77 1.85 2.22
N ASN A 38 -10.40 1.02 1.38
CA ASN A 38 -11.85 1.02 1.19
C ASN A 38 -12.60 0.71 2.49
N LYS A 39 -12.16 -0.30 3.28
CA LYS A 39 -12.80 -0.63 4.56
C LYS A 39 -12.68 0.48 5.57
N VAL A 40 -11.47 1.02 5.75
CA VAL A 40 -11.23 2.17 6.65
C VAL A 40 -12.06 3.35 6.18
N SER A 41 -12.09 3.65 4.88
CA SER A 41 -12.92 4.70 4.32
C SER A 41 -14.38 4.47 4.68
N GLN A 42 -14.96 3.31 4.34
CA GLN A 42 -16.37 2.98 4.55
C GLN A 42 -16.83 2.98 6.02
N THR A 43 -15.94 2.90 7.01
CA THR A 43 -16.39 2.96 8.41
C THR A 43 -17.11 4.27 8.77
N TRP A 44 -17.00 5.34 7.96
CA TRP A 44 -17.78 6.56 8.17
C TRP A 44 -19.27 6.41 7.80
N MET A 45 -19.63 5.44 6.96
CA MET A 45 -21.00 5.25 6.49
C MET A 45 -21.85 4.36 7.40
N ILE A 46 -21.24 3.64 8.36
CA ILE A 46 -21.89 2.58 9.14
C ILE A 46 -23.00 3.11 10.07
N GLY A 47 -22.98 4.39 10.47
CA GLY A 47 -23.95 4.96 11.42
C GLY A 47 -24.75 6.17 10.93
N GLY A 48 -24.50 6.65 9.71
CA GLY A 48 -25.02 7.96 9.25
C GLY A 48 -24.40 9.16 10.00
N GLN A 49 -24.61 10.37 9.48
CA GLN A 49 -23.90 11.57 9.93
C GLN A 49 -24.12 11.90 11.43
N ALA A 50 -25.32 11.65 11.95
CA ALA A 50 -25.67 11.93 13.35
C ALA A 50 -24.97 10.98 14.35
N THR A 51 -24.89 9.69 14.05
CA THR A 51 -24.20 8.71 14.90
C THR A 51 -22.69 8.93 14.87
N MET A 52 -22.15 9.27 13.69
CA MET A 52 -20.75 9.61 13.55
C MET A 52 -20.38 10.88 14.31
N GLN A 53 -21.25 11.90 14.33
CA GLN A 53 -21.00 13.11 15.12
C GLN A 53 -20.99 12.82 16.63
N LYS A 54 -21.90 11.97 17.11
CA LYS A 54 -21.93 11.51 18.51
C LYS A 54 -20.70 10.66 18.87
N ALA A 55 -20.28 9.77 17.99
CA ALA A 55 -19.07 8.98 18.18
C ALA A 55 -17.81 9.86 18.16
N ARG A 56 -17.79 10.92 17.34
CA ARG A 56 -16.68 11.88 17.26
C ARG A 56 -16.54 12.70 18.53
N THR A 57 -17.65 13.17 19.11
CA THR A 57 -17.61 13.88 20.39
C THR A 57 -17.29 12.94 21.54
N ALA A 58 -17.74 11.68 21.48
CA ALA A 58 -17.44 10.67 22.50
C ALA A 58 -15.97 10.21 22.48
N CYS A 59 -15.35 10.09 21.30
CA CYS A 59 -13.96 9.67 21.15
C CYS A 59 -13.28 10.39 19.97
N PRO A 60 -12.86 11.66 20.14
CA PRO A 60 -12.20 12.40 19.07
C PRO A 60 -10.88 11.74 18.63
N ARG A 61 -10.21 11.04 19.55
CA ARG A 61 -8.95 10.32 19.30
C ARG A 61 -9.10 9.19 18.29
N ALA A 62 -10.18 8.42 18.34
CA ALA A 62 -10.46 7.37 17.35
C ALA A 62 -10.62 7.94 15.92
N PHE A 63 -11.16 9.16 15.80
CA PHE A 63 -11.32 9.85 14.52
C PHE A 63 -10.02 10.44 14.01
N ALA A 64 -9.19 10.99 14.89
CA ALA A 64 -7.84 11.42 14.53
C ALA A 64 -6.99 10.24 14.03
N LEU A 65 -7.01 9.12 14.76
CA LEU A 65 -6.33 7.88 14.36
C LEU A 65 -6.86 7.35 13.02
N ARG A 66 -8.18 7.39 12.78
CA ARG A 66 -8.77 7.03 11.48
C ARG A 66 -8.16 7.83 10.34
N GLN A 67 -8.07 9.16 10.49
CA GLN A 67 -7.53 10.04 9.45
C GLN A 67 -6.06 9.74 9.19
N ARG A 68 -5.24 9.52 10.23
CA ARG A 68 -3.83 9.13 10.10
C ARG A 68 -3.66 7.80 9.36
N ILE A 69 -4.46 6.79 9.71
CA ILE A 69 -4.47 5.48 9.04
C ILE A 69 -4.88 5.61 7.57
N LEU A 70 -5.92 6.39 7.29
CA LEU A 70 -6.40 6.58 5.92
C LEU A 70 -5.36 7.27 5.06
N GLN A 71 -4.76 8.34 5.57
CA GLN A 71 -3.71 9.08 4.88
C GLN A 71 -2.48 8.20 4.62
N PHE A 72 -2.07 7.36 5.59
CA PHE A 72 -1.01 6.36 5.38
C PHE A 72 -1.32 5.41 4.21
N LEU A 73 -2.50 4.80 4.19
CA LEU A 73 -2.90 3.85 3.15
C LEU A 73 -2.97 4.52 1.77
N GLN A 74 -3.49 5.75 1.70
CA GLN A 74 -3.54 6.53 0.46
C GLN A 74 -2.13 6.89 -0.03
N SER A 75 -1.24 7.33 0.86
CA SER A 75 0.15 7.62 0.50
C SER A 75 0.90 6.37 0.03
N LEU A 76 0.66 5.20 0.65
CA LEU A 76 1.28 3.93 0.25
C LEU A 76 0.79 3.48 -1.14
N LEU A 77 -0.52 3.58 -1.39
CA LEU A 77 -1.11 3.26 -2.69
C LEU A 77 -0.61 4.22 -3.77
N TYR A 78 -0.58 5.52 -3.49
CA TYR A 78 -0.07 6.53 -4.40
C TYR A 78 1.39 6.27 -4.76
N TYR A 79 2.26 5.99 -3.79
CA TYR A 79 3.65 5.64 -4.04
C TYR A 79 3.77 4.41 -4.96
N THR A 80 3.03 3.34 -4.63
CA THR A 80 3.11 2.09 -5.39
C THR A 80 2.62 2.26 -6.83
N GLN A 81 1.53 3.00 -7.03
CA GLN A 81 0.90 3.14 -8.35
C GLN A 81 1.54 4.24 -9.19
N CYS A 82 1.71 5.44 -8.65
CA CYS A 82 2.12 6.62 -9.40
C CYS A 82 3.64 6.83 -9.43
N GLU A 83 4.36 6.49 -8.36
CA GLU A 83 5.81 6.73 -8.28
C GLU A 83 6.64 5.53 -8.75
N VAL A 84 6.08 4.32 -8.66
CA VAL A 84 6.76 3.08 -9.05
C VAL A 84 6.19 2.50 -10.34
N ILE A 85 4.94 2.04 -10.34
CA ILE A 85 4.39 1.28 -11.48
C ILE A 85 4.24 2.14 -12.73
N GLU A 86 3.68 3.34 -12.61
CA GLU A 86 3.41 4.21 -13.77
C GLU A 86 4.67 4.64 -14.55
N PRO A 87 5.77 5.13 -13.91
CA PRO A 87 6.98 5.49 -14.67
C PRO A 87 7.65 4.26 -15.28
N LEU A 88 7.73 3.14 -14.55
CA LEU A 88 8.31 1.91 -15.07
C LEU A 88 7.50 1.36 -16.26
N TRP A 89 6.17 1.51 -16.24
CA TRP A 89 5.33 1.17 -17.37
C TRP A 89 5.63 2.05 -18.59
N LYS A 90 5.76 3.37 -18.41
CA LYS A 90 6.08 4.31 -19.49
C LYS A 90 7.44 4.00 -20.13
N GLU A 91 8.42 3.58 -19.34
CA GLU A 91 9.72 3.13 -19.85
C GLU A 91 9.60 1.89 -20.74
N MET A 92 8.85 0.87 -20.28
CA MET A 92 8.59 -0.34 -21.07
C MET A 92 7.77 -0.04 -22.34
N GLU A 93 6.79 0.85 -22.26
CA GLU A 93 5.96 1.29 -23.39
C GLU A 93 6.79 2.04 -24.46
N ALA A 94 7.78 2.82 -24.04
CA ALA A 94 8.73 3.47 -24.96
C ALA A 94 9.56 2.44 -25.76
N VAL A 95 9.94 1.32 -25.14
CA VAL A 95 10.61 0.20 -25.84
C VAL A 95 9.67 -0.45 -26.84
N LEU A 96 8.39 -0.64 -26.48
CA LEU A 96 7.38 -1.24 -27.37
C LEU A 96 7.07 -0.35 -28.59
N THR A 97 7.04 0.96 -28.41
CA THR A 97 6.71 1.93 -29.48
C THR A 97 7.90 2.27 -30.37
N ASN A 98 9.12 1.92 -29.95
CA ASN A 98 10.31 2.11 -30.76
C ASN A 98 10.37 1.09 -31.90
N SER A 99 10.31 1.59 -33.14
CA SER A 99 10.28 0.79 -34.37
C SER A 99 11.55 -0.05 -34.62
N LYS A 100 12.62 0.19 -33.86
CA LYS A 100 13.88 -0.59 -33.93
C LYS A 100 13.96 -1.72 -32.91
N SER A 101 13.03 -1.79 -31.95
CA SER A 101 13.05 -2.80 -30.90
C SER A 101 12.60 -4.16 -31.43
N THR A 102 13.29 -5.21 -31.02
CA THR A 102 12.89 -6.58 -31.32
C THR A 102 11.99 -7.16 -30.23
N LEU A 103 11.37 -8.30 -30.51
CA LEU A 103 10.57 -9.03 -29.53
C LEU A 103 11.39 -9.43 -28.29
N ASP A 104 12.67 -9.78 -28.48
CA ASP A 104 13.57 -10.17 -27.38
C ASP A 104 13.90 -8.98 -26.48
N ASP A 105 14.07 -7.78 -27.07
CA ASP A 105 14.26 -6.53 -26.30
C ASP A 105 13.04 -6.22 -25.43
N PHE A 106 11.83 -6.47 -25.95
CA PHE A 106 10.61 -6.31 -25.18
C PHE A 106 10.49 -7.33 -24.03
N ILE A 107 10.84 -8.61 -24.29
CA ILE A 107 10.80 -9.65 -23.25
C ILE A 107 11.77 -9.31 -22.11
N ALA A 108 12.99 -8.86 -22.45
CA ALA A 108 13.97 -8.42 -21.48
C ALA A 108 13.46 -7.21 -20.67
N SER A 109 12.97 -6.17 -21.36
CA SER A 109 12.42 -4.97 -20.73
C SER A 109 11.24 -5.28 -19.80
N HIS A 110 10.35 -6.20 -20.19
CA HIS A 110 9.23 -6.64 -19.37
C HIS A 110 9.67 -7.42 -18.12
N ALA A 111 10.71 -8.27 -18.23
CA ALA A 111 11.28 -8.96 -17.09
C ALA A 111 11.90 -7.97 -16.09
N ASP A 112 12.67 -7.00 -16.59
CA ASP A 112 13.31 -5.95 -15.82
C ASP A 112 12.27 -5.02 -15.16
N PHE A 113 11.20 -4.66 -15.87
CA PHE A 113 10.06 -3.92 -15.33
C PHE A 113 9.50 -4.60 -14.08
N LEU A 114 9.23 -5.91 -14.15
CA LEU A 114 8.66 -6.68 -13.05
C LEU A 114 9.60 -6.80 -11.86
N ASP A 115 10.88 -7.06 -12.10
CA ASP A 115 11.90 -7.13 -11.04
C ASP A 115 12.05 -5.78 -10.35
N THR A 116 12.13 -4.71 -11.13
CA THR A 116 12.24 -3.34 -10.62
C THR A 116 10.99 -2.94 -9.84
N CYS A 117 9.78 -3.29 -10.32
CA CYS A 117 8.54 -3.06 -9.58
C CYS A 117 8.56 -3.76 -8.22
N ILE A 118 8.98 -5.02 -8.13
CA ILE A 118 9.02 -5.76 -6.86
C ILE A 118 10.02 -5.13 -5.89
N ILE A 119 11.19 -4.73 -6.39
CA ILE A 119 12.22 -4.05 -5.60
C ILE A 119 11.72 -2.69 -5.10
N GLN A 120 11.22 -1.84 -6.00
CA GLN A 120 10.79 -0.48 -5.69
C GLN A 120 9.47 -0.42 -4.91
N CYS A 121 8.59 -1.43 -5.00
CA CYS A 121 7.44 -1.57 -4.10
C CYS A 121 7.82 -2.02 -2.67
N MET A 122 9.12 -2.00 -2.33
CA MET A 122 9.66 -2.32 -0.99
C MET A 122 9.41 -3.77 -0.55
N LEU A 123 9.15 -4.68 -1.50
CA LEU A 123 8.84 -6.09 -1.22
C LEU A 123 10.10 -6.94 -1.05
N THR A 124 11.30 -6.40 -1.33
CA THR A 124 12.57 -7.11 -1.22
C THR A 124 13.31 -6.84 0.10
N SER A 125 13.07 -5.69 0.73
CA SER A 125 13.66 -5.37 2.02
C SER A 125 12.80 -5.92 3.16
N GLU A 126 13.22 -7.06 3.72
CA GLU A 126 12.55 -7.72 4.84
C GLU A 126 12.19 -6.79 6.03
N PRO A 127 13.05 -5.88 6.52
CA PRO A 127 12.69 -5.04 7.67
C PRO A 127 11.56 -4.06 7.37
N VAL A 128 11.59 -3.40 6.21
CA VAL A 128 10.55 -2.44 5.79
C VAL A 128 9.25 -3.17 5.49
N LEU A 129 9.31 -4.30 4.79
CA LEU A 129 8.15 -5.12 4.50
C LEU A 129 7.46 -5.60 5.78
N LYS A 130 8.23 -6.06 6.78
CA LYS A 130 7.70 -6.43 8.10
C LYS A 130 7.01 -5.26 8.79
N THR A 131 7.58 -4.05 8.72
CA THR A 131 6.98 -2.86 9.31
C THR A 131 5.69 -2.46 8.60
N ILE A 132 5.67 -2.44 7.27
CA ILE A 132 4.46 -2.20 6.46
C ILE A 132 3.38 -3.23 6.83
N TYR A 133 3.72 -4.51 6.89
CA TYR A 133 2.75 -5.55 7.25
C TYR A 133 2.17 -5.35 8.66
N LYS A 134 3.00 -4.99 9.64
CA LYS A 134 2.53 -4.64 11.00
C LYS A 134 1.58 -3.45 10.98
N LEU A 135 1.88 -2.41 10.19
CA LEU A 135 0.99 -1.26 10.02
C LEU A 135 -0.34 -1.66 9.37
N LEU A 136 -0.32 -2.49 8.34
CA LEU A 136 -1.54 -3.01 7.69
C LEU A 136 -2.39 -3.88 8.63
N MET A 137 -1.77 -4.65 9.54
CA MET A 137 -2.50 -5.38 10.59
C MET A 137 -3.17 -4.44 11.57
N ILE A 138 -2.51 -3.36 11.99
CA ILE A 138 -3.15 -2.32 12.82
C ILE A 138 -4.35 -1.70 12.08
N CYS A 139 -4.21 -1.42 10.78
CA CYS A 139 -5.31 -0.90 9.97
C CYS A 139 -6.51 -1.86 9.96
N ARG A 140 -6.24 -3.16 9.80
CA ARG A 140 -7.28 -4.21 9.85
C ARG A 140 -7.98 -4.23 11.21
N ASP A 141 -7.23 -4.31 12.30
CA ASP A 141 -7.79 -4.40 13.66
C ASP A 141 -8.60 -3.14 14.02
N PHE A 142 -8.13 -1.98 13.57
CA PHE A 142 -8.84 -0.71 13.70
C PHE A 142 -10.23 -0.74 13.07
N THR A 143 -10.41 -1.35 11.89
CA THR A 143 -11.74 -1.42 11.26
C THR A 143 -12.78 -2.15 12.11
N GLY A 144 -12.38 -3.25 12.78
CA GLY A 144 -13.25 -3.99 13.68
C GLY A 144 -13.59 -3.19 14.94
N MET A 145 -12.56 -2.62 15.58
CA MET A 145 -12.73 -1.83 16.81
C MET A 145 -13.57 -0.58 16.59
N PHE A 146 -13.35 0.14 15.48
CA PHE A 146 -14.12 1.32 15.13
C PHE A 146 -15.59 1.01 14.84
N SER A 147 -15.89 -0.13 14.20
CA SER A 147 -17.27 -0.58 14.02
C SER A 147 -17.98 -0.81 15.36
N SER A 148 -17.29 -1.40 16.33
CA SER A 148 -17.80 -1.61 17.70
C SER A 148 -18.12 -0.26 18.37
N LEU A 149 -17.22 0.71 18.27
CA LEU A 149 -17.43 2.06 18.81
C LEU A 149 -18.67 2.74 18.23
N VAL A 150 -18.88 2.62 16.92
CA VAL A 150 -20.07 3.20 16.24
C VAL A 150 -21.35 2.50 16.68
N SER A 151 -21.31 1.20 16.96
CA SER A 151 -22.47 0.43 17.45
C SER A 151 -22.86 0.72 18.90
N GLY A 152 -22.07 1.51 19.64
CA GLY A 152 -22.42 1.99 20.98
C GLY A 152 -21.92 1.14 22.15
N SER A 153 -21.17 0.06 21.88
CA SER A 153 -20.47 -0.72 22.94
C SER A 153 -19.28 0.10 23.46
N ARG A 154 -19.46 0.79 24.59
CA ARG A 154 -18.41 1.61 25.21
C ARG A 154 -17.86 0.93 26.45
N ASP A 155 -16.72 0.28 26.31
CA ASP A 155 -15.93 -0.17 27.46
C ASP A 155 -14.65 0.67 27.60
N GLN A 156 -14.22 0.91 28.83
CA GLN A 156 -12.97 1.63 29.19
C GLN A 156 -11.74 1.05 28.47
N THR A 157 -11.77 -0.25 28.19
CA THR A 157 -10.78 -1.02 27.44
C THR A 157 -10.61 -0.52 26.00
N HIS A 158 -11.67 -0.05 25.34
CA HIS A 158 -11.58 0.49 23.97
C HIS A 158 -10.77 1.80 23.92
N LEU A 159 -10.90 2.69 24.92
CA LEU A 159 -10.13 3.94 24.95
C LEU A 159 -8.63 3.70 25.15
N GLN A 160 -8.28 2.76 26.03
CA GLN A 160 -6.87 2.38 26.22
C GLN A 160 -6.30 1.74 24.96
N TRP A 161 -7.09 0.90 24.28
CA TRP A 161 -6.69 0.31 23.01
C TRP A 161 -6.40 1.37 21.93
N TYR A 162 -7.25 2.40 21.78
CA TYR A 162 -6.99 3.48 20.81
C TYR A 162 -5.72 4.27 21.14
N THR A 163 -5.47 4.53 22.42
CA THR A 163 -4.25 5.23 22.86
C THR A 163 -3.00 4.43 22.56
N GLN A 164 -3.00 3.14 22.92
CA GLN A 164 -1.87 2.25 22.66
C GLN A 164 -1.64 2.04 21.17
N THR A 165 -2.72 1.90 20.39
CA THR A 165 -2.64 1.71 18.94
C THR A 165 -2.08 2.95 18.25
N GLU A 166 -2.48 4.15 18.68
CA GLU A 166 -1.93 5.39 18.13
C GLU A 166 -0.43 5.52 18.40
N THR A 167 0.03 5.24 19.63
CA THR A 167 1.46 5.24 19.95
C THR A 167 2.22 4.23 19.09
N ARG A 168 1.73 3.00 19.02
CA ARG A 168 2.36 1.92 18.23
C ARG A 168 2.37 2.24 16.73
N PHE A 169 1.32 2.87 16.21
CA PHE A 169 1.26 3.30 14.82
C PHE A 169 2.31 4.38 14.53
N GLY A 170 2.47 5.35 15.44
CA GLY A 170 3.51 6.37 15.35
C GLY A 170 4.93 5.79 15.40
N GLU A 171 5.20 4.88 16.35
CA GLU A 171 6.50 4.20 16.48
C GLU A 171 6.86 3.40 15.21
N LEU A 172 5.91 2.60 14.70
CA LEU A 172 6.11 1.85 13.47
C LEU A 172 6.25 2.76 12.24
N GLY A 173 5.56 3.91 12.21
CA GLY A 173 5.73 4.93 11.19
C GLY A 173 7.16 5.51 11.20
N LEU A 174 7.71 5.81 12.37
CA LEU A 174 9.09 6.26 12.53
C LEU A 174 10.10 5.17 12.13
N ASP A 175 9.85 3.92 12.50
CA ASP A 175 10.69 2.79 12.09
C ASP A 175 10.66 2.57 10.59
N LEU A 176 9.49 2.78 9.95
CA LEU A 176 9.35 2.77 8.51
C LEU A 176 10.20 3.89 7.89
N ILE A 177 10.07 5.13 8.36
CA ILE A 177 10.85 6.27 7.87
C ILE A 177 12.36 6.02 8.01
N LYS A 178 12.81 5.50 9.16
CA LYS A 178 14.23 5.15 9.38
C LYS A 178 14.69 4.05 8.44
N GLY A 179 13.88 3.00 8.25
CA GLY A 179 14.17 1.90 7.34
C GLY A 179 14.28 2.37 5.89
N LEU A 180 13.35 3.23 5.46
CA LEU A 180 13.33 3.81 4.13
C LEU A 180 14.47 4.79 3.87
N ARG A 181 14.82 5.64 4.83
CA ARG A 181 15.98 6.53 4.73
C ARG A 181 17.28 5.73 4.59
N LYS A 182 17.40 4.61 5.30
CA LYS A 182 18.55 3.70 5.17
C LYS A 182 18.66 3.12 3.76
N ILE A 183 17.53 2.72 3.15
CA ILE A 183 17.50 2.17 1.78
C ILE A 183 17.73 3.27 0.74
N SER A 184 17.13 4.45 0.93
CA SER A 184 17.30 5.62 0.08
C SER A 184 18.73 6.14 0.06
N ASN A 185 19.49 5.99 1.14
CA ASN A 185 20.90 6.36 1.17
C ASN A 185 21.80 5.32 0.46
N LEU A 186 21.27 4.12 0.17
CA LEU A 186 21.99 3.02 -0.48
C LEU A 186 21.69 2.89 -1.97
N ASN A 187 20.50 3.32 -2.43
CA ASN A 187 20.11 3.31 -3.84
C ASN A 187 19.90 4.74 -4.37
N GLN A 188 20.36 5.01 -5.60
CA GLN A 188 20.14 6.29 -6.32
C GLN A 188 18.64 6.64 -6.55
N ASP A 189 17.71 5.75 -6.19
CA ASP A 189 16.25 5.92 -6.27
C ASP A 189 15.65 6.82 -5.15
N GLY A 190 16.48 7.50 -4.36
CA GLY A 190 16.07 8.26 -3.18
C GLY A 190 15.03 9.36 -3.43
N GLU A 191 14.93 9.88 -4.66
CA GLU A 191 13.94 10.90 -5.02
C GLU A 191 12.50 10.37 -4.99
N LYS A 192 12.26 9.14 -5.45
CA LYS A 192 10.91 8.53 -5.47
C LYS A 192 10.40 8.26 -4.05
N ALA A 193 11.29 7.83 -3.17
CA ALA A 193 10.96 7.62 -1.76
C ALA A 193 10.75 8.96 -1.02
N ALA A 194 11.29 10.08 -1.50
CA ALA A 194 11.19 11.37 -0.81
C ALA A 194 9.77 11.97 -0.81
N SER A 195 8.96 11.75 -1.85
CA SER A 195 7.53 12.16 -1.88
C SER A 195 6.71 11.37 -0.85
N PHE A 196 6.97 10.06 -0.75
CA PHE A 196 6.35 9.18 0.24
C PHE A 196 6.82 9.49 1.66
N LEU A 197 8.12 9.72 1.87
CA LEU A 197 8.69 10.11 3.16
C LEU A 197 8.11 11.44 3.67
N ARG A 198 7.95 12.44 2.80
CA ARG A 198 7.29 13.71 3.16
C ARG A 198 5.84 13.51 3.57
N SER A 199 5.12 12.65 2.85
CA SER A 199 3.73 12.30 3.19
C SER A 199 3.63 11.55 4.53
N LEU A 200 4.62 10.71 4.85
CA LEU A 200 4.72 9.99 6.12
C LEU A 200 5.15 10.90 7.28
N GLU A 201 6.00 11.89 7.06
CA GLU A 201 6.42 12.86 8.09
C GLU A 201 5.25 13.75 8.54
N CYS A 202 4.26 14.00 7.67
CA CYS A 202 3.00 14.64 8.07
C CYS A 202 2.09 13.76 8.94
N LEU A 203 2.36 12.45 9.03
CA LEU A 203 1.56 11.50 9.81
C LEU A 203 2.06 11.29 11.23
N THR A 204 3.34 11.56 11.50
CA THR A 204 4.00 11.40 12.82
C THR A 204 3.83 12.63 13.66
#